data_AF-D4ZGL4-F1
#
_entry.id   AF-D4ZGL4-F1
#
_cell.length_a   1.000
_cell.length_b   1.000
_cell.length_c   1.000
_cell.angle_alpha   90.00
_cell.angle_beta   90.00
_cell.angle_gamma   90.00
#
_symmetry.space_group_name_H-M   'P 1'
#
loop_
_entity.id
_entity.type
_entity.pdbx_description
1 polymer ?
#
loop_
_entity_poly.entity_id
_entity_poly.type
_entity_poly.pdbx_seq_one_letter_code
_entity_poly.pdbx_strand_id
1 'polypeptide(L)'
;MAVRVTYQYKKQAKEINFAYDKHHDIHEAIAAAEGIDLTSYHMMAQQVAMTSKGSAAVRDFRDKEFARMGFSDIYYIKDDPKAK
;
A
#
# COMPACT_ATOMS: atom_id res chain seq x y z
N MET A 1 5.87 15.58 12.21
CA MET A 1 6.91 14.95 11.37
C MET A 1 6.23 14.51 10.09
N ALA A 2 6.60 15.09 8.94
CA ALA A 2 6.02 14.70 7.66
C ALA A 2 6.74 13.44 7.19
N VAL A 3 6.00 12.34 7.09
CA VAL A 3 6.52 11.11 6.49
C VAL A 3 6.13 11.18 5.02
N ARG A 4 7.05 10.96 4.10
CA ARG A 4 6.71 10.85 2.68
C ARG A 4 6.79 9.40 2.28
N VAL A 5 6.00 9.01 1.29
CA VAL A 5 5.98 7.65 0.77
C VAL A 5 6.19 7.75 -0.71
N THR A 6 7.18 7.01 -1.19
CA THR A 6 7.45 6.91 -2.61
C THR A 6 7.07 5.52 -3.07
N TYR A 7 6.43 5.46 -4.23
CA TYR A 7 6.01 4.24 -4.88
C TYR A 7 6.15 4.38 -6.39
N GLN A 8 6.30 3.26 -7.07
CA GLN A 8 6.10 3.21 -8.51
C GLN A 8 4.68 2.74 -8.81
N TYR A 9 3.95 3.53 -9.58
CA TYR A 9 2.64 3.15 -10.12
C TYR A 9 2.68 3.17 -11.65
N LYS A 10 2.41 2.04 -12.31
CA LYS A 10 2.40 1.91 -13.78
C LYS A 10 3.68 2.47 -14.44
N LYS A 11 4.85 2.15 -13.88
CA LYS A 11 6.19 2.65 -14.30
C LYS A 11 6.43 4.15 -14.08
N GLN A 12 5.58 4.83 -13.30
CA GLN A 12 5.81 6.21 -12.90
C GLN A 12 6.14 6.26 -11.41
N ALA A 13 7.30 6.84 -11.07
CA ALA A 13 7.65 7.10 -9.69
C ALA A 13 6.80 8.28 -9.18
N LYS A 14 6.13 8.06 -8.05
CA LYS A 14 5.27 9.04 -7.40
C LYS A 14 5.62 9.12 -5.92
N GLU A 15 5.49 10.32 -5.37
CA GLU A 15 5.70 10.60 -3.96
C GLU A 15 4.43 11.23 -3.41
N ILE A 16 3.99 10.75 -2.24
CA ILE A 16 2.86 11.29 -1.52
C ILE A 16 3.26 11.65 -0.09
N ASN A 17 2.58 12.63 0.48
CA ASN A 17 2.70 12.94 1.90
C ASN A 17 1.85 11.95 2.70
N PHE A 18 2.50 11.17 3.54
CA PHE A 18 1.88 10.25 4.49
C PHE A 18 1.67 10.94 5.84
N ALA A 19 0.44 10.86 6.34
CA ALA A 19 0.08 11.32 7.67
C ALA A 19 -0.52 10.14 8.45
N TYR A 20 0.18 9.72 9.51
CA TYR A 20 -0.29 8.70 10.47
C TYR A 20 -1.63 9.07 11.14
N ASP A 21 -2.02 10.35 11.10
CA ASP A 21 -3.31 10.85 11.60
C ASP A 21 -4.49 10.41 10.71
N LYS A 22 -4.25 10.20 9.41
CA LYS A 22 -5.29 9.91 8.41
C LYS A 22 -5.25 8.48 7.86
N HIS A 23 -4.10 7.84 7.88
CA HIS A 23 -3.91 6.51 7.30
C HIS A 23 -3.15 5.61 8.28
N HIS A 24 -3.68 4.40 8.50
CA HIS A 24 -3.01 3.41 9.35
C HIS A 24 -1.80 2.77 8.66
N ASP A 25 -1.82 2.68 7.32
CA ASP A 25 -0.79 2.04 6.51
C ASP A 25 -0.48 2.82 5.22
N ILE A 26 0.76 2.68 4.73
CA ILE A 26 1.20 3.29 3.45
C ILE A 26 0.38 2.81 2.27
N HIS A 27 -0.05 1.56 2.29
CA HIS A 27 -0.86 0.96 1.25
C HIS A 27 -2.21 1.66 1.11
N GLU A 28 -2.79 2.04 2.25
CA GLU A 28 -4.01 2.81 2.30
C GLU A 28 -3.78 4.24 1.80
N ALA A 29 -2.66 4.85 2.17
CA ALA A 29 -2.32 6.20 1.72
C ALA A 29 -2.04 6.28 0.22
N ILE A 30 -1.26 5.36 -0.36
CA ILE A 30 -0.97 5.35 -1.81
C ILE A 30 -2.22 5.05 -2.62
N ALA A 31 -3.09 4.17 -2.13
CA ALA A 31 -4.35 3.89 -2.79
C ALA A 31 -5.28 5.11 -2.73
N ALA A 32 -5.43 5.74 -1.55
CA ALA A 32 -6.23 6.95 -1.40
C ALA A 32 -5.69 8.12 -2.25
N ALA A 33 -4.36 8.29 -2.34
CA ALA A 33 -3.73 9.33 -3.13
C ALA A 33 -3.90 9.12 -4.64
N GLU A 34 -3.88 7.87 -5.12
CA GLU A 34 -4.19 7.53 -6.52
C GLU A 34 -5.70 7.46 -6.80
N GLY A 35 -6.56 7.59 -5.79
CA GLY A 35 -8.00 7.42 -5.91
C GLY A 35 -8.42 5.96 -6.19
N ILE A 36 -7.59 5.00 -5.78
CA ILE A 36 -7.88 3.58 -5.89
C ILE A 36 -8.72 3.16 -4.70
N ASP A 37 -9.90 2.65 -5.02
CA ASP A 37 -10.84 2.11 -4.06
C ASP A 37 -10.33 0.77 -3.52
N LEU A 38 -9.95 0.75 -2.24
CA LEU A 38 -9.56 -0.47 -1.53
C LEU A 38 -10.78 -1.25 -1.03
N THR A 39 -12.02 -0.80 -1.24
CA THR A 39 -13.23 -1.51 -0.79
C THR A 39 -13.31 -2.88 -1.45
N SER A 40 -13.03 -2.95 -2.76
CA SER A 40 -12.95 -4.23 -3.48
C SER A 40 -11.83 -5.12 -2.93
N TYR A 41 -10.68 -4.54 -2.59
CA TYR A 41 -9.57 -5.25 -1.95
C TYR A 41 -9.95 -5.79 -0.57
N HIS A 42 -10.60 -5.01 0.28
CA HIS A 42 -11.06 -5.44 1.60
C HIS A 42 -12.10 -6.55 1.52
N MET A 43 -13.07 -6.42 0.62
CA MET A 43 -14.09 -7.45 0.38
C MET A 43 -13.46 -8.77 -0.08
N MET A 44 -12.57 -8.72 -1.06
CA MET A 44 -11.87 -9.92 -1.53
C MET A 44 -10.91 -10.48 -0.49
N ALA A 45 -10.13 -9.64 0.20
CA ALA A 45 -9.21 -10.08 1.25
C ALA A 45 -9.97 -10.77 2.39
N GLN A 46 -11.13 -10.25 2.77
CA GLN A 46 -12.02 -10.88 3.75
C GLN A 46 -12.56 -12.21 3.23
N GLN A 47 -12.99 -12.29 1.97
CA GLN A 47 -13.43 -13.54 1.35
C GLN A 47 -12.31 -14.58 1.28
N VAL A 48 -11.09 -14.17 0.93
CA VAL A 48 -9.89 -15.02 0.91
C VAL A 48 -9.56 -15.49 2.33
N ALA A 49 -9.66 -14.61 3.33
CA ALA A 49 -9.46 -14.98 4.73
C ALA A 49 -10.52 -15.97 5.25
N MET A 50 -11.77 -15.85 4.80
CA MET A 50 -12.84 -16.79 5.17
C MET A 50 -12.70 -18.15 4.48
N THR A 51 -12.29 -18.16 3.22
CA THR A 51 -12.14 -19.39 2.41
C THR A 51 -10.82 -20.10 2.65
N SER A 52 -9.77 -19.35 2.95
CA SER A 52 -8.42 -19.88 3.19
C SER A 52 -8.16 -19.91 4.69
N LYS A 53 -7.99 -21.11 5.26
CA LYS A 53 -7.63 -21.33 6.67
C LYS A 53 -6.17 -20.94 6.97
N GLY A 54 -5.71 -19.77 6.55
CA GLY A 54 -4.34 -19.31 6.82
C GLY A 54 -3.99 -17.94 6.22
N SER A 55 -3.21 -17.16 6.98
CA SER A 55 -2.75 -15.82 6.59
C SER A 55 -1.83 -15.78 5.36
N ALA A 56 -1.37 -16.93 4.87
CA ALA A 56 -0.56 -17.03 3.66
C ALA A 56 -1.35 -16.63 2.40
N ALA A 57 -2.61 -17.07 2.28
CA ALA A 57 -3.44 -16.75 1.13
C ALA A 57 -3.81 -15.26 1.08
N VAL A 58 -4.04 -14.64 2.24
CA VAL A 58 -4.32 -13.20 2.34
C VAL A 58 -3.09 -12.39 1.95
N ARG A 59 -1.87 -12.83 2.34
CA ARG A 59 -0.62 -12.21 1.90
C ARG A 59 -0.43 -12.31 0.39
N ASP A 60 -0.56 -13.51 -0.17
CA ASP A 60 -0.42 -13.74 -1.61
C ASP A 60 -1.45 -12.94 -2.42
N PHE A 61 -2.70 -12.88 -1.95
CA PHE A 61 -3.74 -12.03 -2.53
C PHE A 61 -3.36 -10.55 -2.49
N ARG A 62 -2.82 -10.07 -1.37
CA ARG A 62 -2.35 -8.69 -1.25
C ARG A 62 -1.23 -8.39 -2.23
N ASP A 63 -0.20 -9.22 -2.26
CA ASP A 63 0.94 -9.00 -3.14
C ASP A 63 0.50 -9.03 -4.63
N LYS A 64 -0.42 -9.93 -4.98
CA LYS A 64 -1.00 -10.01 -6.33
C LYS A 64 -1.86 -8.81 -6.70
N GLU A 65 -2.75 -8.35 -5.83
CA GLU A 65 -3.60 -7.21 -6.13
C GLU A 65 -2.80 -5.90 -6.21
N PHE A 66 -1.83 -5.69 -5.32
CA PHE A 66 -0.94 -4.54 -5.42
C PHE A 66 -0.10 -4.58 -6.71
N ALA A 67 0.46 -5.74 -7.06
CA ALA A 67 1.16 -5.91 -8.34
C ALA A 67 0.22 -5.70 -9.54
N ARG A 68 -1.03 -6.18 -9.47
CA ARG A 68 -2.05 -6.05 -10.54
C ARG A 68 -2.51 -4.61 -10.73
N MET A 69 -2.68 -3.87 -9.64
CA MET A 69 -2.94 -2.43 -9.68
C MET A 69 -1.77 -1.67 -10.32
N GLY A 70 -0.57 -2.28 -10.32
CA GLY A 70 0.63 -1.73 -10.91
C GLY A 70 1.48 -0.96 -9.91
N PHE A 71 1.27 -1.19 -8.61
CA PHE A 71 2.13 -0.70 -7.56
C PHE A 71 3.37 -1.58 -7.45
N SER A 72 4.52 -0.93 -7.30
CA SER A 72 5.82 -1.56 -7.08
C SER A 72 6.69 -0.59 -6.28
N ASP A 73 7.77 -1.11 -5.66
CA ASP A 73 8.77 -0.29 -4.99
C ASP A 73 8.19 0.75 -4.01
N ILE A 74 7.34 0.30 -3.07
CA ILE A 74 6.73 1.17 -2.06
C ILE A 74 7.67 1.27 -0.85
N TYR A 75 8.14 2.47 -0.53
CA TYR A 75 9.01 2.72 0.62
C TYR A 75 8.73 4.05 1.31
N TYR A 76 8.98 4.07 2.61
CA TYR A 76 8.93 5.29 3.42
C TYR A 76 10.17 6.14 3.15
N ILE A 77 9.96 7.38 2.72
CA ILE A 77 10.93 8.44 2.89
C ILE A 77 10.64 9.07 4.25
N LYS A 78 11.31 8.52 5.25
CA LYS A 78 11.55 9.28 6.47
C LYS A 78 12.60 10.32 6.09
N ASP A 79 12.27 11.60 6.24
CA ASP A 79 13.28 12.66 6.31
C ASP A 79 14.06 12.43 7.62
N ASP A 80 14.92 11.41 7.61
CA ASP A 80 15.89 11.14 8.65
C ASP A 80 17.21 11.74 8.14
N PRO A 81 17.69 12.87 8.71
CA PRO A 81 18.97 13.48 8.35
C PRO A 81 20.18 12.63 8.83
N LYS A 82 20.11 11.30 8.67
CA LYS A 82 21.13 10.34 9.09
C LYS A 82 21.24 9.16 8.11
N ALA A 83 21.56 9.48 6.87
CA ALA A 83 22.51 8.67 6.12
C ALA A 83 23.74 9.56 5.90
N LYS A 84 24.58 9.64 6.93
CA LYS A 84 25.91 10.26 6.88
C LYS A 84 26.95 9.20 7.19
#